data_AF-A0A2R4BM70-F1
#
_entry.id   AF-A0A2R4BM70-F1
#
_cell.length_a   1.000
_cell.length_b   1.000
_cell.length_c   1.000
_cell.angle_alpha   90.00
_cell.angle_beta   90.00
_cell.angle_gamma   90.00
#
_symmetry.space_group_name_H-M   'P 1'
#
loop_
_entity.id
_entity.type
_entity.pdbx_description
1 polymer ?
#
loop_
_entity_poly.entity_id
_entity_poly.type
_entity_poly.pdbx_seq_one_letter_code
_entity_poly.pdbx_strand_id
1 'polypeptide(L)'
;MSPEHLSALIAEIEAETPLDFSAAAIDAQYARRLMASHFCEIDARLAACGLLLEDRLEMMAAIAAHALVENMLLQLVQLRAVAALHERAKVRGGEPQGAGAEGGSAAGADGAVDAAFREWMRRHGIG
;
A
#
# COMPACT_ATOMS: atom_id res chain seq x y z
N MET A 1 -10.92 24.72 -1.94
CA MET A 1 -10.80 23.80 -0.78
C MET A 1 -9.58 24.22 0.02
N SER A 2 -9.60 24.21 1.35
CA SER A 2 -8.42 24.54 2.16
C SER A 2 -7.69 23.26 2.61
N PRO A 3 -6.36 23.32 2.82
CA PRO A 3 -5.59 22.17 3.31
C PRO A 3 -6.08 21.64 4.67
N GLU A 4 -6.57 22.52 5.56
CA GLU A 4 -7.09 22.14 6.87
C GLU A 4 -8.35 21.31 6.75
N HIS A 5 -9.26 21.73 5.86
CA HIS A 5 -10.50 21.01 5.60
C HIS A 5 -10.22 19.64 4.97
N LEU A 6 -9.34 19.59 3.96
CA LEU A 6 -8.97 18.33 3.31
C LEU A 6 -8.23 17.39 4.27
N SER A 7 -7.34 17.91 5.14
CA SER A 7 -6.68 17.11 6.16
C SER A 7 -7.65 16.50 7.17
N ALA A 8 -8.74 17.21 7.50
CA ALA A 8 -9.79 16.68 8.37
C ALA A 8 -10.56 15.55 7.68
N LEU A 9 -10.94 15.74 6.42
CA LEU A 9 -11.60 14.68 5.62
C LEU A 9 -10.73 13.43 5.49
N ILE A 10 -9.42 13.58 5.28
CA ILE A 10 -8.48 12.45 5.26
C ILE A 10 -8.50 11.72 6.60
N ALA A 11 -8.47 12.45 7.72
CA ALA A 11 -8.52 11.84 9.05
C ALA A 11 -9.85 11.11 9.32
N GLU A 12 -10.97 11.61 8.80
CA GLU A 12 -12.28 10.95 8.89
C GLU A 12 -12.30 9.64 8.11
N ILE A 13 -11.76 9.62 6.89
CA ILE A 13 -11.63 8.41 6.07
C ILE A 13 -10.75 7.36 6.77
N GLU A 14 -9.63 7.80 7.35
CA GLU A 14 -8.70 6.92 8.06
C GLU A 14 -9.24 6.42 9.41
N ALA A 15 -10.34 6.98 9.94
CA ALA A 15 -10.90 6.53 11.22
C ALA A 15 -11.34 5.06 11.18
N GLU A 16 -11.79 4.60 10.01
CA GLU A 16 -12.20 3.20 9.80
C GLU A 16 -11.00 2.26 9.60
N THR A 17 -9.90 2.76 9.06
CA THR A 17 -8.67 1.99 8.81
C THR A 17 -7.44 2.87 9.09
N PRO A 18 -6.98 2.93 10.35
CA PRO A 18 -5.86 3.79 10.72
C PRO A 18 -4.57 3.41 10.00
N LEU A 19 -3.87 4.41 9.46
CA LEU A 19 -2.55 4.23 8.87
C LEU A 19 -1.46 4.32 9.94
N ASP A 20 -0.46 3.43 9.87
CA ASP A 20 0.69 3.46 10.75
C ASP A 20 1.83 4.30 10.16
N PHE A 21 2.06 5.46 10.76
CA PHE A 21 3.15 6.37 10.38
C PHE A 21 4.43 6.18 11.22
N SER A 22 4.43 5.26 12.20
CA SER A 22 5.54 5.11 13.15
C SER A 22 6.86 4.74 12.46
N ALA A 23 6.80 3.89 11.44
CA ALA A 23 7.96 3.48 10.65
C ALA A 23 8.60 4.64 9.86
N ALA A 24 7.81 5.67 9.52
CA ALA A 24 8.28 6.85 8.80
C ALA A 24 8.79 7.96 9.73
N ALA A 25 8.73 7.77 11.06
CA ALA A 25 9.11 8.76 12.07
C ALA A 25 8.46 10.14 11.84
N ILE A 26 7.23 10.15 11.34
CA ILE A 26 6.46 11.34 11.00
C ILE A 26 5.15 11.35 11.80
N ASP A 27 4.76 12.53 12.27
CA ASP A 27 3.47 12.73 12.91
C ASP A 27 2.33 12.59 11.89
N ALA A 28 1.29 11.82 12.23
CA ALA A 28 0.18 11.54 11.33
C ALA A 28 -0.57 12.81 10.92
N GLN A 29 -0.79 13.74 11.86
CA GLN A 29 -1.46 15.01 11.55
C GLN A 29 -0.60 15.88 10.62
N TYR A 30 0.71 15.92 10.83
CA TYR A 30 1.64 16.59 9.95
C TYR A 30 1.65 15.97 8.54
N ALA A 31 1.67 14.64 8.44
CA ALA A 31 1.62 13.92 7.16
C ALA A 31 0.33 14.23 6.38
N ARG A 32 -0.83 14.22 7.04
CA ARG A 32 -2.12 14.57 6.42
C ARG A 32 -2.15 16.01 5.91
N ARG A 33 -1.66 16.97 6.72
CA ARG A 33 -1.56 18.37 6.28
C ARG A 33 -0.63 18.52 5.09
N LEU A 34 0.51 17.81 5.07
CA LEU A 34 1.44 17.86 3.95
C LEU A 34 0.78 17.35 2.66
N MET A 35 0.10 16.20 2.71
CA MET A 35 -0.68 15.70 1.57
C MET A 35 -1.76 16.68 1.14
N ALA A 36 -2.56 17.18 2.09
CA ALA A 36 -3.65 18.10 1.81
C ALA A 36 -3.16 19.39 1.14
N SER A 37 -2.06 19.97 1.62
CA SER A 37 -1.42 21.12 0.99
C SER A 37 -1.00 20.81 -0.45
N HIS A 38 -0.39 19.65 -0.67
CA HIS A 38 0.04 19.25 -2.01
C HIS A 38 -1.14 19.06 -2.98
N PHE A 39 -2.24 18.43 -2.54
CA PHE A 39 -3.46 18.32 -3.34
C PHE A 39 -4.06 19.70 -3.66
N CYS A 40 -4.10 20.63 -2.70
CA CYS A 40 -4.56 22.00 -2.96
C CYS A 40 -3.66 22.75 -3.95
N GLU A 41 -2.34 22.54 -3.92
CA GLU A 41 -1.41 23.11 -4.90
C GLU A 41 -1.64 22.57 -6.31
N ILE A 42 -1.86 21.26 -6.45
CA ILE A 42 -2.21 20.64 -7.74
C ILE A 42 -3.52 21.23 -8.27
N ASP A 43 -4.55 21.28 -7.43
CA ASP A 43 -5.86 21.83 -7.75
C ASP A 43 -5.76 23.29 -8.23
N ALA A 44 -4.94 24.11 -7.57
CA ALA A 44 -4.66 25.49 -7.95
C ALA A 44 -3.90 25.59 -9.28
N ARG A 45 -2.93 24.72 -9.53
CA ARG A 45 -2.20 24.66 -10.82
C ARG A 45 -3.11 24.26 -11.97
N LEU A 46 -3.99 23.28 -11.77
CA LEU A 46 -4.96 22.87 -12.79
C LEU A 46 -5.95 24.02 -13.09
N ALA A 47 -6.40 24.76 -12.07
CA ALA A 47 -7.22 25.96 -12.27
C ALA A 47 -6.46 27.04 -13.06
N ALA A 48 -5.18 27.27 -12.75
CA ALA A 48 -4.34 28.25 -13.46
C ALA A 48 -4.13 27.90 -14.94
N CYS A 49 -4.21 26.61 -15.30
CA CYS A 49 -4.18 26.14 -16.69
C CYS A 49 -5.52 26.34 -17.42
N GLY A 50 -6.55 26.90 -16.76
CA GLY A 50 -7.86 27.16 -17.35
C GLY A 50 -8.82 25.97 -17.36
N LEU A 51 -8.51 24.89 -16.62
CA LEU A 51 -9.43 23.77 -16.50
C LEU A 51 -10.66 24.19 -15.69
N LEU A 52 -11.84 23.73 -16.13
CA LEU A 52 -13.08 23.90 -15.40
C LEU A 52 -13.11 23.02 -14.16
N LEU A 53 -14.03 23.31 -13.24
CA LEU A 53 -14.13 22.58 -11.98
C LEU A 53 -14.33 21.07 -12.20
N GLU A 54 -15.18 20.67 -13.13
CA GLU A 54 -15.48 19.26 -13.41
C GLU A 54 -14.24 18.50 -13.91
N ASP A 55 -13.53 19.06 -14.89
CA ASP A 55 -12.28 18.47 -15.41
C ASP A 55 -11.20 18.36 -14.33
N ARG A 56 -11.14 19.34 -13.42
CA ARG A 56 -10.22 19.32 -12.28
C ARG A 56 -10.57 18.21 -11.31
N LEU A 57 -11.84 18.04 -10.99
CA LEU A 57 -12.30 16.96 -10.11
C LEU A 57 -12.03 15.59 -10.73
N GLU A 58 -12.25 15.42 -12.03
CA GLU A 58 -11.90 14.19 -12.75
C GLU A 58 -10.39 13.91 -12.68
N MET A 59 -9.56 14.92 -12.96
CA MET A 59 -8.10 14.80 -12.87
C MET A 59 -7.63 14.47 -11.46
N MET A 60 -8.18 15.14 -10.45
CA MET A 60 -7.85 14.90 -9.03
C MET A 60 -8.26 13.50 -8.58
N ALA A 61 -9.42 13.00 -9.05
CA ALA A 61 -9.85 11.63 -8.80
C ALA A 61 -8.90 10.62 -9.46
N ALA A 62 -8.45 10.87 -10.70
CA ALA A 62 -7.47 10.02 -11.38
C ALA A 62 -6.12 10.00 -10.65
N ILE A 63 -5.64 11.15 -10.16
CA ILE A 63 -4.40 11.24 -9.36
C ILE A 63 -4.55 10.47 -8.05
N ALA A 64 -5.66 10.65 -7.33
CA ALA A 64 -5.92 9.92 -6.08
C ALA A 64 -6.00 8.40 -6.30
N ALA A 65 -6.69 7.95 -7.36
CA ALA A 65 -6.76 6.54 -7.73
C ALA A 65 -5.36 5.98 -8.06
N HIS A 66 -4.53 6.72 -8.78
CA HIS A 66 -3.16 6.31 -9.09
C HIS A 66 -2.31 6.14 -7.82
N ALA A 67 -2.37 7.13 -6.91
CA ALA A 67 -1.66 7.07 -5.63
C ALA A 67 -2.11 5.88 -4.76
N LEU A 68 -3.41 5.55 -4.78
CA LEU A 68 -3.94 4.36 -4.10
C LEU A 68 -3.37 3.06 -4.67
N VAL A 69 -3.27 2.94 -6.00
CA VAL A 69 -2.68 1.76 -6.66
C VAL A 69 -1.20 1.64 -6.33
N GLU A 70 -0.46 2.76 -6.34
CA GLU A 70 0.95 2.77 -5.95
C GLU A 70 1.14 2.34 -4.49
N ASN A 71 0.34 2.89 -3.59
CA ASN A 71 0.36 2.51 -2.17
C ASN A 71 0.01 1.02 -1.97
N MET A 72 -0.99 0.49 -2.70
CA MET A 72 -1.33 -0.93 -2.68
C MET A 72 -0.16 -1.81 -3.15
N LEU A 73 0.54 -1.41 -4.22
CA LEU A 73 1.72 -2.15 -4.70
C LEU A 73 2.84 -2.15 -3.66
N LEU A 74 3.13 -1.00 -3.03
CA LEU A 74 4.12 -0.90 -1.97
C LEU A 74 3.79 -1.83 -0.79
N GLN A 75 2.53 -1.83 -0.35
CA GLN A 75 2.06 -2.73 0.72
C GLN A 75 2.18 -4.21 0.34
N LEU A 76 1.81 -4.60 -0.88
CA LEU A 76 1.95 -5.98 -1.36
C LEU A 76 3.42 -6.42 -1.42
N VAL A 77 4.33 -5.55 -1.88
CA VAL A 77 5.77 -5.83 -1.90
C VAL A 77 6.30 -6.01 -0.48
N GLN A 78 5.90 -5.16 0.46
CA GLN A 78 6.30 -5.28 1.86
C GLN A 78 5.79 -6.57 2.50
N LEU A 79 4.53 -6.95 2.26
CA LEU A 79 3.97 -8.21 2.75
C LEU A 79 4.74 -9.43 2.23
N ARG A 80 5.12 -9.43 0.95
CA ARG A 80 5.97 -10.49 0.37
C ARG A 80 7.34 -10.56 1.05
N ALA A 81 7.95 -9.41 1.34
CA ALA A 81 9.24 -9.36 2.04
C ALA A 81 9.14 -9.90 3.47
N VAL A 82 8.10 -9.53 4.21
CA VAL A 82 7.85 -10.03 5.58
C VAL A 82 7.60 -11.54 5.58
N ALA A 83 6.78 -12.05 4.65
CA ALA A 83 6.55 -13.48 4.50
C ALA A 83 7.84 -14.25 4.22
N ALA A 84 8.70 -13.74 3.33
CA ALA A 84 9.99 -14.35 3.02
C ALA A 84 10.96 -14.36 4.22
N LEU A 85 10.97 -13.30 5.03
CA LEU A 85 11.75 -13.25 6.27
C LEU A 85 11.25 -14.25 7.32
N HIS A 86 9.93 -14.40 7.44
CA HIS A 86 9.32 -15.37 8.35
C HIS A 86 9.70 -16.81 7.98
N GLU A 87 9.62 -17.17 6.69
CA GLU A 87 10.04 -18.50 6.22
C GLU A 87 11.53 -18.76 6.47
N ARG A 88 12.41 -17.77 6.23
CA ARG A 88 13.85 -17.89 6.52
C ARG A 88 14.13 -18.08 8.01
N ALA A 89 13.37 -17.41 8.88
CA ALA A 89 13.49 -17.58 10.33
C ALA A 89 13.05 -18.98 10.77
N LYS A 90 11.98 -19.51 10.18
CA LYS A 90 11.47 -20.87 10.43
C LYS A 90 12.48 -21.95 10.03
N VAL A 91 13.14 -21.79 8.87
CA VAL A 91 14.23 -22.68 8.41
C VAL A 91 15.44 -22.63 9.34
N ARG A 92 15.76 -21.46 9.91
CA ARG A 92 16.92 -21.28 10.80
C ARG A 92 16.65 -21.69 12.26
N GLY A 93 15.38 -21.75 12.67
CA GLY A 93 14.93 -22.16 14.01
C GLY A 93 14.51 -23.63 14.14
N GLY A 94 14.53 -24.41 13.06
CA GLY A 94 14.34 -25.87 13.13
C GLY A 94 15.62 -26.57 13.58
N GLU A 95 15.56 -27.32 14.69
CA GLU A 95 16.61 -28.23 15.15
C GLU A 95 17.06 -29.19 14.02
N PRO A 96 18.32 -29.68 14.03
CA PRO A 96 18.81 -30.58 13.00
C PRO A 96 18.21 -31.96 13.22
N GLN A 97 17.06 -32.24 12.61
CA GLN A 97 16.57 -33.61 12.50
C GLN A 97 17.34 -34.30 11.37
N GLY A 98 18.06 -35.36 11.75
CA GLY A 98 19.12 -35.97 10.97
C GLY A 98 18.72 -36.51 9.60
N ALA A 99 19.73 -36.46 8.72
CA ALA A 99 20.03 -37.41 7.65
C ALA A 99 18.85 -38.00 6.86
N GLY A 100 18.59 -37.41 5.69
CA GLY A 100 17.85 -38.06 4.61
C GLY A 100 18.00 -37.23 3.34
N ALA A 101 18.81 -37.73 2.40
CA ALA A 101 19.02 -37.12 1.10
C ALA A 101 17.70 -37.02 0.32
N GLU A 102 17.48 -35.90 -0.38
CA GLU A 102 17.08 -35.85 -1.79
C GLU A 102 16.87 -34.39 -2.24
N GLY A 103 17.34 -34.09 -3.45
CA GLY A 103 17.36 -32.74 -4.02
C GLY A 103 15.97 -32.15 -4.21
N GLY A 104 15.65 -31.09 -3.47
CA GLY A 104 14.42 -30.32 -3.62
C GLY A 104 14.70 -28.95 -4.26
N SER A 105 14.32 -28.82 -5.52
CA SER A 105 14.41 -27.59 -6.33
C SER A 105 13.75 -26.39 -5.63
N ALA A 106 14.45 -25.25 -5.59
CA ALA A 106 13.98 -23.97 -5.04
C ALA A 106 12.74 -23.38 -5.77
N ALA A 107 12.27 -24.01 -6.85
CA ALA A 107 11.08 -23.60 -7.60
C ALA A 107 9.74 -23.88 -6.88
N GLY A 108 9.73 -24.68 -5.81
CA GLY A 108 8.49 -25.05 -5.12
C GLY A 108 7.89 -23.98 -4.20
N ALA A 109 8.72 -23.10 -3.64
CA ALA A 109 8.26 -22.08 -2.67
C ALA A 109 7.52 -20.92 -3.37
N ASP A 110 8.04 -20.44 -4.50
CA ASP A 110 7.39 -19.35 -5.27
C ASP A 110 6.04 -19.77 -5.84
N GLY A 111 5.90 -21.02 -6.29
CA GLY A 111 4.63 -21.55 -6.79
C GLY A 111 3.55 -21.67 -5.70
N ALA A 112 3.95 -21.97 -4.46
CA ALA A 112 3.03 -22.08 -3.34
C ALA A 112 2.50 -20.71 -2.89
N VAL A 113 3.37 -19.69 -2.84
CA VAL A 113 2.99 -18.31 -2.51
C VAL A 113 2.02 -17.75 -3.56
N ASP A 114 2.28 -18.03 -4.83
CA ASP A 114 1.42 -17.59 -5.94
C ASP A 114 0.03 -18.27 -5.93
N ALA A 115 -0.04 -19.55 -5.54
CA ALA A 115 -1.31 -20.26 -5.39
C ALA A 115 -2.14 -19.73 -4.20
N ALA A 116 -1.52 -19.47 -3.05
CA ALA A 116 -2.18 -18.92 -1.88
C ALA A 116 -2.73 -17.52 -2.14
N PHE A 117 -1.97 -16.69 -2.86
CA PHE A 117 -2.40 -15.35 -3.27
C PHE A 117 -3.59 -15.38 -4.24
N ARG A 118 -3.57 -16.28 -5.23
CA ARG A 118 -4.69 -16.47 -6.18
C ARG A 118 -5.97 -17.00 -5.52
N GLU A 119 -5.84 -17.85 -4.52
CA GLU A 119 -6.97 -18.35 -3.73
C GLU A 119 -7.58 -17.25 -2.84
N TRP A 120 -6.75 -16.39 -2.24
CA TRP A 120 -7.21 -15.24 -1.49
C TRP A 120 -7.97 -14.23 -2.38
N MET A 121 -7.41 -13.90 -3.55
CA MET A 121 -8.04 -13.03 -4.54
C MET A 121 -9.45 -13.51 -4.95
N ARG A 122 -9.59 -14.81 -5.26
CA ARG A 122 -10.90 -15.42 -5.58
C ARG A 122 -11.91 -15.32 -4.44
N ARG A 123 -11.47 -15.54 -3.19
CA ARG A 123 -12.34 -15.45 -2.01
C ARG A 123 -12.92 -14.05 -1.79
N HIS A 124 -12.21 -13.02 -2.24
CA HIS A 124 -12.61 -11.63 -2.10
C HIS A 124 -13.24 -11.04 -3.38
N GLY A 125 -13.52 -11.87 -4.38
CA GLY A 125 -14.15 -11.42 -5.64
C GLY A 125 -13.26 -10.52 -6.49
N ILE A 126 -11.95 -10.57 -6.26
CA ILE A 126 -10.94 -9.83 -7.03
C ILE A 126 -10.34 -10.84 -8.01
N GLY A 127 -10.98 -11.08 -9.15
CA GLY A 127 -10.50 -12.05 -10.15
C GLY A 127 -11.57 -12.49 -11.14
#